data_AF-A0A820QN24-F1
#
_entry.id   AF-A0A820QN24-F1
#
_cell.length_a   1.000
_cell.length_b   1.000
_cell.length_c   1.000
_cell.angle_alpha   90.00
_cell.angle_beta   90.00
_cell.angle_gamma   90.00
#
_symmetry.space_group_name_H-M   'P 1'
#
loop_
_entity.id
_entity.type
_entity.pdbx_description
1 polymer ?
#
loop_
_entity_poly.entity_id
_entity_poly.type
_entity_poly.pdbx_seq_one_letter_code
_entity_poly.pdbx_strand_id
1 'polypeptide(L)'
;MSSFILTKTRFEELPDELLLLICEYLSSTEILFSFVGLNSRLSKTISGFCRHVVLAQIPFKRFNYICKTILPQIGTQISSLVVSNDWKGV
;
A
#
# COMPACT_ATOMS: atom_id res chain seq x y z
N MET A 1 -41.88 11.63 -0.59
CA MET A 1 -40.89 10.72 -1.23
C MET A 1 -39.54 11.41 -1.13
N SER A 2 -38.72 11.05 -0.14
CA SER A 2 -37.37 11.60 0.00
C SER A 2 -36.45 10.89 -0.97
N SER A 3 -35.89 11.63 -1.93
CA SER A 3 -34.83 11.16 -2.80
C SER A 3 -33.55 10.99 -1.97
N PHE A 4 -33.07 9.75 -1.84
CA PHE A 4 -31.72 9.51 -1.36
C PHE A 4 -30.74 9.94 -2.46
N ILE A 5 -30.13 11.11 -2.30
CA ILE A 5 -28.96 11.49 -3.08
C ILE A 5 -27.82 10.59 -2.57
N LEU A 6 -27.44 9.59 -3.35
CA LEU A 6 -26.19 8.86 -3.15
C LEU A 6 -25.04 9.83 -3.44
N THR A 7 -24.62 10.59 -2.42
CA THR A 7 -23.38 11.33 -2.48
C THR A 7 -22.25 10.32 -2.54
N LYS A 8 -21.49 10.35 -3.63
CA LYS A 8 -20.33 9.48 -3.83
C LYS A 8 -19.27 9.87 -2.79
N THR A 9 -19.16 9.10 -1.71
CA THR A 9 -18.11 9.28 -0.70
C THR A 9 -16.75 9.10 -1.37
N ARG A 10 -15.83 10.04 -1.14
CA ARG A 10 -14.48 9.93 -1.68
C ARG A 10 -13.73 8.88 -0.88
N PHE A 11 -12.89 8.10 -1.54
CA PHE A 11 -12.04 7.11 -0.86
C PHE A 11 -11.20 7.76 0.26
N GLU A 12 -10.79 9.01 0.06
CA GLU A 12 -10.00 9.83 0.98
C GLU A 12 -10.75 10.20 2.26
N GLU A 13 -12.08 10.08 2.27
CA GLU A 13 -12.96 10.36 3.41
C GLU A 13 -13.25 9.11 4.25
N LEU A 14 -12.82 7.93 3.79
CA LEU A 14 -12.99 6.69 4.56
C LEU A 14 -12.23 6.79 5.88
N PRO A 15 -12.81 6.31 7.00
CA PRO A 15 -12.12 6.17 8.28
C PRO A 15 -10.84 5.33 8.17
N ASP A 16 -9.85 5.61 9.02
CA ASP A 16 -8.57 4.89 9.01
C ASP A 16 -8.76 3.39 9.26
N GLU A 17 -9.73 3.02 10.10
CA GLU A 17 -10.04 1.63 10.44
C GLU A 17 -10.44 0.81 9.21
N LEU A 18 -11.25 1.39 8.31
CA LEU A 18 -11.65 0.71 7.08
C LEU A 18 -10.47 0.58 6.10
N LEU A 19 -9.60 1.59 6.05
CA LEU A 19 -8.40 1.56 5.21
C LEU A 19 -7.41 0.49 5.69
N LEU A 20 -7.20 0.40 7.01
CA LEU A 20 -6.37 -0.63 7.62
C LEU A 20 -6.96 -2.02 7.36
N LEU A 21 -8.27 -2.18 7.50
CA LEU A 21 -8.96 -3.45 7.22
C LEU A 21 -8.79 -3.89 5.77
N ILE A 22 -8.88 -2.95 4.80
CA ILE A 22 -8.61 -3.25 3.38
C ILE A 22 -7.16 -3.69 3.19
N CYS A 23 -6.21 -3.02 3.85
CA CYS A 23 -4.79 -3.36 3.75
C CYS A 23 -4.46 -4.76 4.29
N GLU A 24 -5.20 -5.28 5.27
CA GLU A 24 -5.01 -6.66 5.76
C GLU A 24 -5.26 -7.74 4.69
N TYR A 25 -6.07 -7.44 3.67
CA TYR A 25 -6.34 -8.36 2.56
C TYR A 25 -5.35 -8.20 1.39
N LEU A 26 -4.45 -7.23 1.46
CA LEU A 26 -3.54 -6.90 0.37
C LEU A 26 -2.11 -7.31 0.71
N SER A 27 -1.36 -7.75 -0.31
CA SER A 27 0.08 -7.91 -0.16
C SER A 27 0.77 -6.56 0.03
N SER A 28 1.96 -6.57 0.65
CA SER A 28 2.78 -5.36 0.77
C SER A 28 3.01 -4.67 -0.58
N THR A 29 3.19 -5.44 -1.66
CA THR A 29 3.36 -4.87 -3.00
C THR A 29 2.09 -4.14 -3.47
N GLU A 30 0.91 -4.72 -3.26
CA GLU A 30 -0.36 -4.11 -3.66
C GLU A 30 -0.65 -2.83 -2.87
N ILE A 31 -0.38 -2.84 -1.56
CA ILE A 31 -0.47 -1.65 -0.70
C ILE A 31 0.44 -0.55 -1.21
N LEU A 32 1.70 -0.88 -1.54
CA LEU A 32 2.67 0.07 -2.05
C LEU A 32 2.21 0.73 -3.36
N PHE A 33 1.69 -0.06 -4.31
CA PHE A 33 1.19 0.48 -5.58
C PHE A 33 -0.11 1.26 -5.43
N SER A 34 -0.97 0.87 -4.49
CA SER A 34 -2.31 1.42 -4.38
C SER A 34 -2.35 2.71 -3.57
N PHE A 35 -1.47 2.88 -2.58
CA PHE A 35 -1.66 3.93 -1.57
C PHE A 35 -0.45 4.85 -1.34
N VAL A 36 0.76 4.44 -1.73
CA VAL A 36 1.94 5.30 -1.54
C VAL A 36 1.85 6.54 -2.41
N GLY A 37 1.98 7.71 -1.79
CA GLY A 37 2.05 8.99 -2.51
C GLY A 37 0.70 9.51 -3.02
N LEU A 38 -0.42 8.83 -2.73
CA LEU A 38 -1.75 9.33 -3.10
C LEU A 38 -2.15 10.58 -2.29
N ASN A 39 -2.03 10.50 -0.97
CA ASN A 39 -2.10 11.65 -0.08
C ASN A 39 -1.32 11.38 1.22
N SER A 40 -1.03 12.44 1.97
CA SER A 40 -0.22 12.36 3.19
C SER A 40 -0.90 11.55 4.30
N ARG A 41 -2.24 11.63 4.40
CA ARG A 41 -3.02 10.85 5.38
C ARG A 41 -2.88 9.35 5.12
N LEU A 42 -3.24 8.89 3.92
CA LEU A 42 -3.14 7.50 3.49
C LEU A 42 -1.72 6.97 3.66
N SER A 43 -0.72 7.72 3.20
CA SER A 43 0.69 7.33 3.31
C SER A 43 1.10 7.12 4.78
N LYS A 44 0.58 7.93 5.71
CA LYS A 44 0.80 7.76 7.14
C LYS A 44 0.03 6.56 7.70
N THR A 45 -1.22 6.37 7.30
CA THR A 45 -2.07 5.24 7.73
C THR A 45 -1.45 3.90 7.32
N ILE A 46 -0.93 3.77 6.10
CA ILE A 46 -0.34 2.52 5.59
C ILE A 46 1.13 2.30 5.99
N SER A 47 1.77 3.28 6.65
CA SER A 47 3.20 3.21 7.00
C SER A 47 3.57 1.96 7.82
N GLY A 48 2.66 1.48 8.67
CA GLY A 48 2.84 0.23 9.43
C GLY A 48 2.99 -1.00 8.54
N PHE A 49 2.19 -1.10 7.48
CA PHE A 49 2.26 -2.18 6.48
C PHE A 49 3.52 -2.08 5.60
N CYS A 50 4.09 -0.88 5.48
CA CYS A 50 5.34 -0.66 4.76
C CYS A 50 6.60 -1.06 5.57
N ARG A 51 6.48 -1.47 6.83
CA ARG A 51 7.64 -1.87 7.65
C ARG A 51 8.26 -3.18 7.16
N HIS A 52 7.44 -4.11 6.68
CA HIS A 52 7.87 -5.41 6.17
C HIS A 52 7.43 -5.55 4.72
N VAL A 53 8.34 -5.26 3.80
CA VAL A 53 8.04 -5.27 2.36
C VAL A 53 8.55 -6.56 1.74
N VAL A 54 7.64 -7.31 1.12
CA VAL A 54 7.95 -8.49 0.32
C VAL A 54 7.81 -8.13 -1.16
N LEU A 55 8.93 -8.08 -1.86
CA LEU A 55 9.04 -7.89 -3.32
C LEU A 55 9.41 -9.21 -4.00
N ALA A 56 8.67 -10.27 -3.66
CA ALA A 56 8.88 -11.59 -4.22
C ALA A 56 7.96 -11.85 -5.41
N GLN A 57 8.47 -12.56 -6.42
CA GLN A 57 7.67 -13.03 -7.56
C GLN A 57 6.94 -11.91 -8.33
N ILE A 58 7.45 -10.67 -8.28
CA ILE A 58 6.85 -9.53 -9.00
C ILE A 58 7.52 -9.33 -10.37
N PRO A 59 6.76 -8.91 -11.41
CA PRO A 59 7.34 -8.61 -12.72
C PRO A 59 8.43 -7.54 -12.63
N PHE A 60 9.52 -7.70 -13.37
CA PHE A 60 10.66 -6.77 -13.35
C PHE A 60 10.26 -5.30 -13.56
N LYS A 61 9.29 -5.03 -14.45
CA LYS A 61 8.79 -3.66 -14.67
C LYS A 61 8.22 -3.04 -13.39
N ARG A 62 7.48 -3.82 -12.59
CA ARG A 62 6.93 -3.37 -11.31
C ARG A 62 8.03 -3.21 -10.27
N PHE A 63 8.94 -4.18 -10.18
CA PHE A 63 10.11 -4.10 -9.29
C PHE A 63 10.92 -2.82 -9.54
N ASN A 64 11.28 -2.57 -10.80
CA ASN A 64 12.06 -1.39 -11.19
C ASN A 64 11.33 -0.08 -10.85
N TYR A 65 10.00 -0.03 -11.00
CA TYR A 65 9.21 1.12 -10.56
C TYR A 65 9.24 1.30 -9.04
N ILE A 66 9.08 0.21 -8.27
CA ILE A 66 9.18 0.27 -6.80
C ILE A 66 10.54 0.82 -6.38
N CYS A 67 11.63 0.31 -6.96
CA CYS A 67 12.98 0.75 -6.62
C CYS A 67 13.23 2.22 -6.96
N LYS A 68 12.74 2.71 -8.09
CA LYS A 68 13.01 4.07 -8.56
C LYS A 68 12.07 5.13 -8.00
N THR A 69 10.84 4.76 -7.68
CA THR A 69 9.79 5.72 -7.37
C THR A 69 9.28 5.60 -5.94
N ILE A 70 9.07 4.37 -5.45
CA ILE A 70 8.43 4.13 -4.14
C ILE A 70 9.47 4.07 -3.01
N LEU A 71 10.49 3.22 -3.14
CA LEU A 71 11.52 3.03 -2.09
C LEU A 71 12.18 4.34 -1.64
N PRO A 72 12.50 5.32 -2.51
CA PRO A 72 13.07 6.58 -2.04
C PRO A 72 12.15 7.39 -1.10
N GLN A 73 10.83 7.20 -1.19
CA GLN A 73 9.85 7.93 -0.37
C GLN A 73 9.62 7.28 0.99
N ILE A 74 9.73 5.95 1.05
CA ILE A 74 9.38 5.17 2.24
C ILE A 74 10.55 4.41 2.86
N GLY A 75 11.74 4.47 2.26
CA GLY A 75 12.87 3.61 2.60
C GLY A 75 13.31 3.71 4.05
N THR A 76 13.16 4.88 4.67
CA THR A 76 13.45 5.11 6.10
C THR A 76 12.45 4.44 7.05
N GLN A 77 11.29 4.02 6.54
CA GLN A 77 10.22 3.36 7.30
C GLN A 77 10.30 1.83 7.19
N ILE A 78 11.09 1.31 6.24
CA ILE A 78 11.24 -0.12 6.00
C ILE A 78 12.18 -0.72 7.04
N SER A 79 11.69 -1.71 7.78
CA SER A 79 12.46 -2.48 8.77
C SER A 79 12.94 -3.81 8.20
N SER A 80 12.21 -4.39 7.24
CA SER A 80 12.56 -5.64 6.56
C SER A 80 12.17 -5.57 5.09
N LEU A 81 13.07 -5.99 4.21
CA LEU A 81 12.85 -6.07 2.77
C LEU A 81 13.23 -7.46 2.26
N VAL A 82 12.28 -8.17 1.67
CA VAL A 82 12.52 -9.47 1.01
C VAL A 82 12.52 -9.26 -0.49
N VAL A 83 13.63 -9.62 -1.14
CA VAL A 83 13.76 -9.64 -2.60
C VAL A 83 14.21 -11.03 -3.01
N SER A 84 13.28 -11.85 -3.50
CA SER A 84 13.57 -13.21 -3.92
C SER A 84 12.52 -13.75 -4.87
N ASN A 85 12.93 -14.54 -5.87
CA ASN A 85 12.00 -15.28 -6.72
C ASN A 85 11.54 -16.59 -6.06
N ASP A 86 12.25 -17.04 -5.02
CA ASP A 86 12.04 -18.33 -4.35
C ASP A 86 11.43 -18.17 -2.95
N TRP A 87 10.94 -16.98 -2.60
CA TRP A 87 10.29 -16.75 -1.31
C TRP A 87 9.00 -17.58 -1.21
N LYS A 88 8.88 -18.36 -0.12
CA LYS A 88 7.74 -19.27 0.12
C LYS A 88 6.81 -18.80 1.24
N GLY A 89 7.01 -17.59 1.77
CA GLY A 89 6.33 -17.12 2.98
C GLY A 89 6.99 -17.61 4.27
N VAL A 90 6.54 -17.07 5.40
CA VAL A 90 6.69 -17.64 6.74
C VAL A 90 5.36 -18.28 7.09
#